data_AF-A0A540VMU1-F1
#
_entry.id   AF-A0A540VMU1-F1
#
_cell.length_a   1.000
_cell.length_b   1.000
_cell.length_c   1.000
_cell.angle_alpha   90.00
_cell.angle_beta   90.00
_cell.angle_gamma   90.00
#
_symmetry.space_group_name_H-M   'P 1'
#
loop_
_entity.id
_entity.type
_entity.pdbx_description
1 polymer ?
#
loop_
_entity_poly.entity_id
_entity_poly.type
_entity_poly.pdbx_seq_one_letter_code
_entity_poly.pdbx_strand_id
1 'polypeptide(L)'
;MRFLLLITILSMTAVPASAQTETTITYQGQLQDAGGPFTGTPGMEFRLFDSLIDGNQIGAATVLSAVPVTDGLFQVELDFGATYESGPLYLEIMVSGNTLTPRQRIGSAPLAVAALNVPEISLADLACSAEEVAKWNGSAWDCASSVSAQDLQAERDRIDALETENAALTSRVDDLEATVDGMATQLAALTSASQDHDTRLATIENSELLAREDFVVDLDEFLELHRTPPADTAVQGPILRLTGANFQIINAAQDQTTPDGTGNLVVGFAQARERSEVCSMGPFDNQVDCEAEGHIWAQAHNSGSHNIVGGEQAAYSQTGGIVLGGQNAITRLRAGVLSGFGNLASGVQSSVSGGQLNTASGDVSSVSAGSGSAANGSLSSVSGGVGNTASETGSSVSGGRENTASSFYSSVNGGTGNTASGSRSTVSGGSGCEVDLTNGWGAATLGDCQ
;
A
#
# COMPACT_ATOMS: atom_id res chain seq x y z
N MET A 1 -8.62 -106.00 -75.42
CA MET A 1 -9.42 -105.57 -76.59
C MET A 1 -10.57 -104.75 -76.06
N ARG A 2 -10.49 -103.42 -76.19
CA ARG A 2 -11.33 -102.61 -77.11
C ARG A 2 -12.83 -102.83 -76.89
N PHE A 3 -13.53 -101.80 -76.39
CA PHE A 3 -14.69 -101.11 -76.98
C PHE A 3 -15.29 -100.22 -75.87
N LEU A 4 -15.04 -98.91 -75.84
CA LEU A 4 -15.75 -97.85 -76.56
C LEU A 4 -17.25 -97.74 -76.20
N LEU A 5 -17.58 -96.58 -75.61
CA LEU A 5 -18.86 -95.87 -75.67
C LEU A 5 -20.06 -96.45 -74.90
N LEU A 6 -20.50 -95.73 -73.86
CA LEU A 6 -21.87 -95.18 -73.82
C LEU A 6 -21.95 -94.03 -72.82
N ILE A 7 -22.29 -92.85 -73.32
CA ILE A 7 -22.75 -91.69 -72.55
C ILE A 7 -24.13 -92.05 -72.00
N THR A 8 -24.28 -92.04 -70.68
CA THR A 8 -25.59 -92.02 -70.01
C THR A 8 -25.71 -90.73 -69.21
N ILE A 9 -26.48 -89.81 -69.78
CA ILE A 9 -26.99 -88.61 -69.13
C ILE A 9 -27.87 -89.07 -67.97
N LEU A 10 -27.38 -88.93 -66.74
CA LEU A 10 -28.19 -89.09 -65.53
C LEU A 10 -28.69 -87.71 -65.12
N SER A 11 -29.93 -87.43 -65.51
CA SER A 11 -30.69 -86.26 -65.07
C SER A 11 -30.88 -86.34 -63.55
N MET A 12 -30.18 -85.49 -62.79
CA MET A 12 -30.64 -85.15 -61.44
C MET A 12 -31.79 -84.17 -61.58
N THR A 13 -33.00 -84.72 -61.48
CA THR A 13 -34.23 -83.97 -61.25
C THR A 13 -34.12 -83.30 -59.89
N ALA A 14 -34.13 -81.96 -59.86
CA ALA A 14 -34.38 -81.21 -58.64
C ALA A 14 -35.80 -81.51 -58.18
N VAL A 15 -35.95 -82.03 -56.96
CA VAL A 15 -37.24 -82.12 -56.28
C VAL A 15 -37.46 -80.78 -55.59
N PRO A 16 -38.46 -79.96 -55.98
CA PRO A 16 -38.84 -78.83 -55.15
C PRO A 16 -39.50 -79.39 -53.89
N ALA A 17 -38.94 -79.07 -52.73
CA ALA A 17 -39.66 -79.20 -51.47
C ALA A 17 -40.79 -78.16 -51.48
N SER A 18 -42.03 -78.61 -51.54
CA SER A 18 -43.18 -77.76 -51.24
C SER A 18 -43.26 -77.61 -49.72
N ALA A 19 -42.98 -76.41 -49.21
CA ALA A 19 -43.33 -76.03 -47.86
C ALA A 19 -44.85 -75.83 -47.80
N GLN A 20 -45.56 -76.62 -46.99
CA GLN A 20 -46.96 -76.33 -46.67
C GLN A 20 -47.03 -74.99 -45.94
N THR A 21 -47.74 -74.03 -46.53
CA THR A 21 -47.93 -72.68 -45.99
C THR A 21 -49.03 -72.72 -44.94
N GLU A 22 -48.69 -72.43 -43.68
CA GLU A 22 -49.66 -72.26 -42.61
C GLU A 22 -50.29 -70.85 -42.75
N THR A 23 -51.62 -70.78 -42.89
CA THR A 23 -52.38 -69.52 -43.11
C THR A 23 -53.08 -69.03 -41.84
N THR A 24 -52.91 -69.76 -40.75
CA THR A 24 -53.40 -69.47 -39.40
C THR A 24 -52.62 -68.31 -38.79
N ILE A 25 -53.35 -67.36 -38.20
CA ILE A 25 -52.81 -66.28 -37.39
C ILE A 25 -53.32 -66.40 -35.96
N THR A 26 -52.46 -66.15 -34.98
CA THR A 26 -52.87 -66.05 -33.57
C THR A 26 -53.33 -64.62 -33.29
N TYR A 27 -54.53 -64.46 -32.75
CA TYR A 27 -55.10 -63.19 -32.32
C TYR A 27 -55.40 -63.20 -30.82
N GLN A 28 -54.98 -62.16 -30.11
CA GLN A 28 -55.21 -61.96 -28.68
C GLN A 28 -55.94 -60.64 -28.46
N GLY A 29 -56.93 -60.65 -27.56
CA GLY A 29 -57.73 -59.47 -27.26
C GLY A 29 -58.23 -59.44 -25.81
N GLN A 30 -58.72 -58.26 -25.40
CA GLN A 30 -59.39 -58.08 -24.11
C GLN A 30 -60.86 -57.67 -24.33
N LEU A 31 -61.79 -58.42 -23.74
CA LEU A 31 -63.23 -58.17 -23.74
C LEU A 31 -63.66 -57.57 -22.38
N GLN A 32 -64.40 -56.47 -22.42
CA GLN A 32 -64.98 -55.82 -21.24
C GLN A 32 -66.51 -55.75 -21.38
N ASP A 33 -67.23 -55.91 -20.27
CA ASP A 33 -68.67 -55.64 -20.15
C ASP A 33 -68.88 -54.40 -19.25
N ALA A 34 -70.10 -53.84 -19.20
CA ALA A 34 -70.43 -52.53 -18.60
C ALA A 34 -70.10 -52.34 -17.09
N GLY A 35 -69.44 -53.31 -16.46
CA GLY A 35 -68.91 -53.24 -15.09
C GLY A 35 -67.49 -53.79 -14.89
N GLY A 36 -66.75 -54.19 -15.94
CA GLY A 36 -65.38 -54.70 -15.81
C GLY A 36 -64.97 -55.76 -16.86
N PRO A 37 -63.78 -56.36 -16.73
CA PRO A 37 -63.31 -57.42 -17.61
C PRO A 37 -64.28 -58.63 -17.61
N PHE A 38 -64.66 -59.08 -18.79
CA PHE A 38 -65.62 -60.17 -18.95
C PHE A 38 -64.96 -61.54 -18.66
N THR A 39 -65.65 -62.45 -17.96
CA THR A 39 -65.20 -63.85 -17.78
C THR A 39 -66.32 -64.81 -18.17
N GLY A 40 -66.05 -65.73 -19.10
CA GLY A 40 -67.04 -66.67 -19.65
C GLY A 40 -66.64 -67.20 -21.03
N THR A 41 -67.56 -67.87 -21.72
CA THR A 41 -67.31 -68.49 -23.04
C THR A 41 -68.27 -68.02 -24.13
N PRO A 42 -68.22 -66.74 -24.57
CA PRO A 42 -69.13 -66.22 -25.58
C PRO A 42 -68.82 -66.81 -26.96
N GLY A 43 -69.84 -66.84 -27.82
CA GLY A 43 -69.63 -67.05 -29.25
C GLY A 43 -69.06 -65.79 -29.89
N MET A 44 -67.98 -65.92 -30.65
CA MET A 44 -67.34 -64.82 -31.36
C MET A 44 -67.25 -65.11 -32.86
N GLU A 45 -67.45 -64.09 -33.67
CA GLU A 45 -67.27 -64.16 -35.12
C GLU A 45 -66.27 -63.10 -35.57
N PHE A 46 -65.34 -63.52 -36.43
CA PHE A 46 -64.25 -62.69 -36.94
C PHE A 46 -64.36 -62.55 -38.46
N ARG A 47 -64.25 -61.33 -38.98
CA ARG A 47 -64.32 -61.02 -40.41
C ARG A 47 -63.20 -60.08 -40.83
N LEU A 48 -62.60 -60.30 -41.99
CA LEU A 48 -61.62 -59.40 -42.59
C LEU A 48 -62.28 -58.41 -43.53
N PHE A 49 -61.76 -57.18 -43.57
CA PHE A 49 -62.22 -56.10 -44.42
C PHE A 49 -61.04 -55.34 -45.05
N ASP A 50 -61.27 -54.77 -46.24
CA ASP A 50 -60.32 -53.93 -46.99
C ASP A 50 -60.17 -52.49 -46.45
N SER A 51 -61.07 -52.05 -45.56
CA SER A 51 -61.09 -50.70 -44.99
C SER A 51 -61.59 -50.66 -43.54
N LEU A 52 -61.12 -49.66 -42.80
CA LEU A 52 -61.48 -49.38 -41.40
C LEU A 52 -62.97 -49.05 -41.21
N ILE A 53 -63.58 -48.38 -42.19
CA ILE A 53 -64.99 -47.95 -42.21
C ILE A 53 -65.56 -48.26 -43.60
N ASP A 54 -66.78 -48.81 -43.67
CA ASP A 54 -67.55 -49.12 -44.89
C ASP A 54 -66.82 -50.00 -45.94
N GLY A 55 -65.82 -50.78 -45.52
CA GLY A 55 -65.09 -51.70 -46.39
C GLY A 55 -65.88 -52.93 -46.84
N ASN A 56 -65.41 -53.61 -47.90
CA ASN A 56 -65.91 -54.91 -48.33
C ASN A 56 -65.27 -56.04 -47.52
N GLN A 57 -66.05 -57.07 -47.19
CA GLN A 57 -65.53 -58.25 -46.51
C GLN A 57 -64.61 -59.05 -47.45
N ILE A 58 -63.46 -59.45 -46.94
CA ILE A 58 -62.50 -60.31 -47.63
C ILE A 58 -62.56 -61.71 -47.01
N GLY A 59 -62.85 -62.72 -47.84
CA GLY A 59 -62.92 -64.11 -47.39
C GLY A 59 -64.14 -64.45 -46.54
N ALA A 60 -64.21 -65.71 -46.12
CA ALA A 60 -65.28 -66.21 -45.26
C ALA A 60 -65.07 -65.77 -43.80
N ALA A 61 -66.17 -65.66 -43.04
CA ALA A 61 -66.11 -65.35 -41.61
C ALA A 61 -65.65 -66.59 -40.81
N THR A 62 -64.79 -66.37 -39.82
CA THR A 62 -64.39 -67.41 -38.86
C THR A 62 -65.30 -67.33 -37.64
N VAL A 63 -66.20 -68.31 -37.47
CA VAL A 63 -67.16 -68.37 -36.36
C VAL A 63 -66.68 -69.36 -35.31
N LEU A 64 -66.46 -68.88 -34.09
CA LEU A 64 -66.08 -69.69 -32.93
C LEU A 64 -67.23 -69.69 -31.92
N SER A 65 -67.86 -70.85 -31.71
CA SER A 65 -69.08 -70.95 -30.91
C SER A 65 -68.87 -70.80 -29.40
N ALA A 66 -67.63 -70.98 -28.91
CA ALA A 66 -67.29 -70.84 -27.49
C ALA A 66 -65.81 -70.44 -27.34
N VAL A 67 -65.53 -69.16 -27.13
CA VAL A 67 -64.18 -68.64 -26.89
C VAL A 67 -63.96 -68.44 -25.40
N PRO A 68 -63.03 -69.15 -24.74
CA PRO A 68 -62.76 -68.94 -23.32
C PRO A 68 -62.14 -67.56 -23.08
N VAL A 69 -62.82 -66.76 -22.26
CA VAL A 69 -62.36 -65.45 -21.80
C VAL A 69 -62.20 -65.50 -20.28
N THR A 70 -61.01 -65.15 -19.79
CA THR A 70 -60.70 -65.10 -18.35
C THR A 70 -60.11 -63.75 -18.02
N ASP A 71 -60.73 -63.03 -17.07
CA ASP A 71 -60.34 -61.66 -16.70
C ASP A 71 -60.21 -60.73 -17.93
N GLY A 72 -61.16 -60.87 -18.84
CA GLY A 72 -61.24 -60.14 -20.10
C GLY A 72 -60.32 -60.67 -21.20
N LEU A 73 -59.26 -61.41 -20.90
CA LEU A 73 -58.30 -61.85 -21.92
C LEU A 73 -58.76 -63.12 -22.66
N PHE A 74 -58.55 -63.14 -23.97
CA PHE A 74 -58.71 -64.32 -24.81
C PHE A 74 -57.62 -64.41 -25.88
N GLN A 75 -57.37 -65.63 -26.35
CA GLN A 75 -56.50 -65.95 -27.48
C GLN A 75 -57.24 -66.93 -28.40
N VAL A 76 -57.19 -66.67 -29.69
CA VAL A 76 -57.77 -67.52 -30.73
C VAL A 76 -56.81 -67.67 -31.90
N GLU A 77 -56.95 -68.76 -32.62
CA GLU A 77 -56.31 -68.97 -33.91
C GLU A 77 -57.34 -68.74 -35.00
N LEU A 78 -57.03 -67.87 -35.95
CA LEU A 78 -57.90 -67.47 -37.04
C LEU A 78 -57.26 -67.89 -38.36
N ASP A 79 -58.04 -68.51 -39.23
CA ASP A 79 -57.61 -68.85 -40.58
C ASP A 79 -58.64 -68.30 -41.56
N PHE A 80 -58.21 -67.37 -42.41
CA PHE A 80 -59.00 -66.74 -43.46
C PHE A 80 -58.60 -67.23 -44.86
N GLY A 81 -57.78 -68.29 -44.94
CA GLY A 81 -57.20 -68.82 -46.17
C GLY A 81 -56.16 -67.90 -46.80
N ALA A 82 -55.79 -68.17 -48.06
CA ALA A 82 -54.81 -67.37 -48.82
C ALA A 82 -55.38 -66.02 -49.33
N THR A 83 -56.08 -65.27 -48.48
CA THR A 83 -56.81 -64.04 -48.85
C THR A 83 -56.06 -62.75 -48.47
N TYR A 84 -54.80 -62.86 -48.02
CA TYR A 84 -53.99 -61.76 -47.50
C TYR A 84 -53.32 -60.87 -48.57
N GLU A 85 -53.76 -60.92 -49.81
CA GLU A 85 -53.13 -60.26 -50.97
C GLU A 85 -53.54 -58.78 -51.16
N SER A 86 -54.56 -58.31 -50.43
CA SER A 86 -55.22 -57.02 -50.67
C SER A 86 -54.89 -55.98 -49.59
N GLY A 87 -53.72 -55.34 -49.67
CA GLY A 87 -53.44 -54.09 -48.96
C GLY A 87 -53.61 -54.15 -47.42
N PRO A 88 -53.90 -53.02 -46.74
CA PRO A 88 -54.14 -53.03 -45.29
C PRO A 88 -55.44 -53.76 -44.95
N LEU A 89 -55.35 -54.80 -44.11
CA LEU A 89 -56.49 -55.59 -43.66
C LEU A 89 -57.00 -55.13 -42.30
N TYR A 90 -58.31 -55.16 -42.10
CA TYR A 90 -58.99 -54.74 -40.88
C TYR A 90 -59.91 -55.86 -40.36
N LEU A 91 -59.74 -56.22 -39.09
CA LEU A 91 -60.52 -57.24 -38.39
C LEU A 91 -61.74 -56.63 -37.72
N GLU A 92 -62.93 -57.13 -38.07
CA GLU A 92 -64.18 -56.88 -37.36
C GLU A 92 -64.50 -58.07 -36.46
N ILE A 93 -64.91 -57.78 -35.22
CA ILE A 93 -65.21 -58.78 -34.20
C ILE A 93 -66.66 -58.60 -33.76
N MET A 94 -67.43 -59.68 -33.79
CA MET A 94 -68.77 -59.72 -33.22
C MET A 94 -68.78 -60.65 -32.02
N VAL A 95 -69.37 -60.20 -30.91
CA VAL A 95 -69.50 -60.99 -29.68
C VAL A 95 -70.97 -61.13 -29.35
N SER A 96 -71.48 -62.37 -29.30
CA SER A 96 -72.89 -62.68 -29.01
C SER A 96 -73.89 -61.86 -29.86
N GLY A 97 -73.57 -61.62 -31.13
CA GLY A 97 -74.39 -60.87 -32.09
C GLY A 97 -74.20 -59.36 -32.13
N ASN A 98 -73.36 -58.78 -31.27
CA ASN A 98 -73.04 -57.34 -31.28
C ASN A 98 -71.68 -57.09 -31.94
N THR A 99 -71.62 -56.19 -32.92
CA THR A 99 -70.38 -55.77 -33.59
C THR A 99 -69.59 -54.80 -32.72
N LEU A 100 -68.31 -55.09 -32.48
CA LEU A 100 -67.39 -54.21 -31.78
C LEU A 100 -66.73 -53.25 -32.77
N THR A 101 -66.93 -51.95 -32.58
CA THR A 101 -66.32 -50.87 -33.37
C THR A 101 -65.32 -50.07 -32.54
N PRO A 102 -64.23 -49.53 -33.14
CA PRO A 102 -63.85 -49.62 -34.55
C PRO A 102 -63.13 -50.94 -34.90
N ARG A 103 -63.06 -51.27 -36.20
CA ARG A 103 -62.30 -52.43 -36.70
C ARG A 103 -60.82 -52.27 -36.37
N GLN A 104 -60.13 -53.37 -36.10
CA GLN A 104 -58.70 -53.35 -35.76
C GLN A 104 -57.85 -53.68 -36.97
N ARG A 105 -56.89 -52.82 -37.33
CA ARG A 105 -55.95 -53.11 -38.43
C ARG A 105 -55.04 -54.30 -38.06
N ILE A 106 -54.95 -55.30 -38.93
CA ILE A 106 -53.96 -56.38 -38.82
C ILE A 106 -52.69 -55.95 -39.56
N GLY A 107 -51.56 -55.97 -38.83
CA GLY A 107 -50.23 -55.75 -39.40
C GLY A 107 -49.70 -57.03 -40.04
N SER A 108 -49.07 -56.90 -41.20
CA SER A 108 -48.61 -58.00 -42.03
C SER A 108 -47.36 -58.69 -41.47
N ALA A 109 -47.55 -59.68 -40.59
CA ALA A 109 -46.55 -60.72 -40.31
C ALA A 109 -46.44 -61.85 -41.39
N PRO A 110 -47.40 -62.06 -42.33
CA PRO A 110 -47.26 -63.06 -43.41
C PRO A 110 -46.80 -62.44 -44.76
N LEU A 111 -45.91 -61.43 -44.75
CA LEU A 111 -45.34 -60.81 -45.97
C LEU A 111 -44.13 -61.55 -46.57
N ALA A 112 -43.73 -62.69 -46.01
CA ALA A 112 -42.57 -63.47 -46.51
C ALA A 112 -42.87 -64.31 -47.77
N VAL A 113 -44.09 -64.26 -48.31
CA VAL A 113 -44.49 -65.00 -49.53
C VAL A 113 -44.17 -64.23 -50.83
N ALA A 114 -43.93 -62.91 -50.76
CA ALA A 114 -43.65 -62.09 -51.95
C ALA A 114 -42.21 -62.24 -52.52
N ALA A 115 -41.31 -62.95 -51.84
CA ALA A 115 -39.91 -63.10 -52.27
C ALA A 115 -39.69 -64.18 -53.36
N LEU A 116 -40.72 -64.95 -53.76
CA LEU A 116 -40.57 -66.07 -54.70
C LEU A 116 -40.84 -65.75 -56.19
N ASN A 117 -41.27 -64.53 -56.56
CA ASN A 117 -41.66 -64.21 -57.95
C ASN A 117 -40.92 -63.01 -58.57
N VAL A 118 -39.59 -62.91 -58.41
CA VAL A 118 -38.80 -61.98 -59.24
C VAL A 118 -38.42 -62.71 -60.54
N PRO A 119 -38.85 -62.24 -61.73
CA PRO A 119 -38.39 -62.79 -63.00
C PRO A 119 -36.89 -62.51 -63.17
N GLU A 120 -36.12 -63.44 -63.75
CA GLU A 120 -34.71 -63.19 -64.12
C GLU A 120 -34.59 -61.92 -64.97
N ILE A 121 -34.00 -60.86 -64.40
CA ILE A 121 -33.61 -59.65 -65.14
C ILE A 121 -32.16 -59.86 -65.58
N SER A 122 -31.96 -60.28 -66.84
CA SER A 122 -30.64 -60.52 -67.43
C SER A 122 -29.92 -59.22 -67.79
N LEU A 123 -28.68 -59.06 -67.31
CA LEU A 123 -27.72 -58.01 -67.68
C LEU A 123 -27.12 -58.18 -69.09
N ALA A 124 -27.51 -59.22 -69.84
CA ALA A 124 -26.80 -59.66 -71.05
C ALA A 124 -26.90 -58.69 -72.25
N ASP A 125 -27.89 -57.79 -72.29
CA ASP A 125 -28.13 -56.90 -73.43
C ASP A 125 -27.69 -55.43 -73.18
N LEU A 126 -27.19 -55.10 -71.99
CA LEU A 126 -26.80 -53.73 -71.63
C LEU A 126 -25.30 -53.50 -71.88
N ALA A 127 -24.97 -52.84 -73.01
CA ALA A 127 -23.59 -52.51 -73.40
C ALA A 127 -23.26 -51.05 -73.09
N CYS A 128 -22.74 -50.77 -71.89
CA CYS A 128 -22.31 -49.43 -71.50
C CYS A 128 -20.98 -49.04 -72.15
N SER A 129 -20.80 -47.74 -72.45
CA SER A 129 -19.52 -47.23 -72.96
C SER A 129 -18.44 -47.29 -71.88
N ALA A 130 -17.16 -47.12 -72.25
CA ALA A 130 -16.02 -47.29 -71.34
C ALA A 130 -16.03 -46.37 -70.09
N GLU A 131 -16.88 -45.34 -70.05
CA GLU A 131 -17.01 -44.38 -68.94
C GLU A 131 -18.37 -44.48 -68.19
N GLU A 132 -19.21 -45.45 -68.57
CA GLU A 132 -20.54 -45.67 -68.02
C GLU A 132 -20.62 -46.97 -67.23
N VAL A 133 -21.46 -46.99 -66.20
CA VAL A 133 -21.75 -48.16 -65.38
C VAL A 133 -23.26 -48.40 -65.35
N ALA A 134 -23.67 -49.67 -65.29
CA ALA A 134 -25.07 -50.02 -65.16
C ALA A 134 -25.62 -49.52 -63.81
N LYS A 135 -26.58 -48.59 -63.85
CA LYS A 135 -27.30 -48.09 -62.67
C LYS A 135 -28.78 -48.45 -62.77
N TRP A 136 -29.35 -48.93 -61.67
CA TRP A 136 -30.78 -49.21 -61.57
C TRP A 136 -31.57 -47.90 -61.37
N ASN A 137 -32.49 -47.57 -62.27
CA ASN A 137 -33.27 -46.33 -62.21
C ASN A 137 -34.63 -46.48 -61.50
N GLY A 138 -34.87 -47.62 -60.84
CA GLY A 138 -36.14 -47.94 -60.20
C GLY A 138 -37.09 -48.77 -61.07
N SER A 139 -36.80 -48.93 -62.37
CA SER A 139 -37.64 -49.71 -63.30
C SER A 139 -36.86 -50.56 -64.31
N ALA A 140 -35.64 -50.16 -64.67
CA ALA A 140 -34.73 -50.91 -65.53
C ALA A 140 -33.26 -50.62 -65.17
N TRP A 141 -32.34 -51.48 -65.62
CA TRP A 141 -30.91 -51.19 -65.63
C TRP A 141 -30.60 -50.33 -66.86
N ASP A 142 -30.01 -49.16 -66.64
CA ASP A 142 -29.63 -48.22 -67.70
C ASP A 142 -28.15 -47.84 -67.56
N CYS A 143 -27.52 -47.46 -68.67
CA CYS A 143 -26.14 -46.99 -68.65
C CYS A 143 -26.12 -45.53 -68.21
N ALA A 144 -25.41 -45.25 -67.13
CA ALA A 144 -25.22 -43.90 -66.65
C ALA A 144 -23.73 -43.67 -66.40
N SER A 145 -23.29 -42.42 -66.49
CA SER A 145 -21.92 -42.09 -66.12
C SER A 145 -21.61 -42.67 -64.73
N SER A 146 -20.43 -43.28 -64.60
CA SER A 146 -19.82 -43.43 -63.27
C SER A 146 -19.80 -42.07 -62.56
N VAL A 147 -19.62 -42.01 -61.23
CA VAL A 147 -19.50 -40.70 -60.53
C VAL A 147 -18.63 -39.80 -61.40
N SER A 148 -19.21 -38.73 -61.94
CA SER A 148 -18.58 -38.10 -63.09
C SER A 148 -17.27 -37.48 -62.62
N ALA A 149 -16.26 -37.43 -63.48
CA ALA A 149 -15.01 -36.73 -63.13
C ALA A 149 -15.30 -35.27 -62.65
N GLN A 150 -16.43 -34.70 -63.07
CA GLN A 150 -16.93 -33.40 -62.62
C GLN A 150 -17.48 -33.40 -61.19
N ASP A 151 -18.20 -34.44 -60.75
CA ASP A 151 -18.69 -34.56 -59.36
C ASP A 151 -17.53 -34.68 -58.37
N LEU A 152 -16.50 -35.46 -58.72
CA LEU A 152 -15.28 -35.58 -57.93
C LEU A 152 -14.46 -34.28 -57.92
N GLN A 153 -14.44 -33.54 -59.03
CA GLN A 153 -13.77 -32.24 -59.10
C GLN A 153 -14.50 -31.19 -58.26
N ALA A 154 -15.83 -31.17 -58.24
CA ALA A 154 -16.61 -30.24 -57.42
C ALA A 154 -16.37 -30.45 -55.92
N GLU A 155 -16.29 -31.71 -55.46
CA GLU A 155 -15.93 -32.01 -54.07
C GLU A 155 -14.45 -31.69 -53.77
N ARG A 156 -13.55 -31.86 -54.75
CA ARG A 156 -12.14 -31.45 -54.61
C ARG A 156 -12.01 -29.93 -54.45
N ASP A 157 -12.69 -29.16 -55.28
CA ASP A 157 -12.70 -27.69 -55.20
C ASP A 157 -13.27 -27.21 -53.86
N ARG A 158 -14.27 -27.92 -53.32
CA ARG A 158 -14.84 -27.65 -51.99
C ARG A 158 -13.86 -27.94 -50.86
N ILE A 159 -13.09 -29.02 -50.97
CA ILE A 159 -12.01 -29.35 -50.03
C ILE A 159 -10.93 -28.26 -50.07
N ASP A 160 -10.48 -27.85 -51.25
CA ASP A 160 -9.44 -26.82 -51.41
C ASP A 160 -9.91 -25.45 -50.83
N ALA A 161 -11.20 -25.12 -50.99
CA ALA A 161 -11.80 -23.93 -50.39
C ALA A 161 -11.82 -24.00 -48.85
N LEU A 162 -12.20 -25.16 -48.29
CA LEU A 162 -12.18 -25.39 -46.83
C LEU A 162 -10.74 -25.38 -46.27
N GLU A 163 -9.76 -25.91 -47.00
CA GLU A 163 -8.35 -25.85 -46.62
C GLU A 163 -7.86 -24.40 -46.58
N THR A 164 -8.28 -23.57 -47.54
CA THR A 164 -7.98 -22.12 -47.55
C THR A 164 -8.61 -21.40 -46.36
N GLU A 165 -9.88 -21.69 -46.04
CA GLU A 165 -10.57 -21.12 -44.87
C GLU A 165 -9.91 -21.55 -43.56
N ASN A 166 -9.55 -22.83 -43.43
CA ASN A 166 -8.84 -23.33 -42.25
C ASN A 166 -7.47 -22.67 -42.08
N ALA A 167 -6.72 -22.43 -43.16
CA ALA A 167 -5.46 -21.69 -43.09
C ALA A 167 -5.67 -20.24 -42.60
N ALA A 168 -6.73 -19.57 -43.06
CA ALA A 168 -7.08 -18.23 -42.59
C ALA A 168 -7.52 -18.22 -41.11
N LEU A 169 -8.25 -19.24 -40.67
CA LEU A 169 -8.64 -19.40 -39.27
C LEU A 169 -7.43 -19.63 -38.37
N THR A 170 -6.47 -20.46 -38.78
CA THR A 170 -5.21 -20.65 -38.05
C THR A 170 -4.47 -19.33 -37.88
N SER A 171 -4.34 -18.53 -38.94
CA SER A 171 -3.71 -17.21 -38.85
C SER A 171 -4.44 -16.27 -37.88
N ARG A 172 -5.78 -16.31 -37.83
CA ARG A 172 -6.56 -15.52 -36.86
C ARG A 172 -6.35 -15.98 -35.43
N VAL A 173 -6.16 -17.28 -35.21
CA VAL A 173 -5.82 -17.83 -33.88
C VAL A 173 -4.44 -17.35 -33.46
N ASP A 174 -3.45 -17.39 -34.34
CA ASP A 174 -2.10 -16.88 -34.07
C ASP A 174 -2.13 -15.38 -33.70
N ASP A 175 -2.92 -14.57 -34.42
CA ASP A 175 -3.10 -13.14 -34.13
C ASP A 175 -3.78 -12.89 -32.76
N LEU A 176 -4.77 -13.72 -32.42
CA LEU A 176 -5.47 -13.68 -31.14
C LEU A 176 -4.54 -14.06 -29.99
N GLU A 177 -3.74 -15.11 -30.15
CA GLU A 177 -2.73 -15.54 -29.17
C GLU A 177 -1.70 -14.43 -28.94
N ALA A 178 -1.19 -13.81 -30.03
CA ALA A 178 -0.29 -12.66 -29.93
C ALA A 178 -0.93 -11.46 -29.20
N THR A 179 -2.23 -11.23 -29.40
CA THR A 179 -2.98 -10.19 -28.69
C THR A 179 -3.11 -10.52 -27.20
N VAL A 180 -3.39 -11.78 -26.85
CA VAL A 180 -3.48 -12.24 -25.46
C VAL A 180 -2.14 -12.10 -24.74
N ASP A 181 -1.03 -12.46 -25.39
CA ASP A 181 0.32 -12.27 -24.85
C ASP A 181 0.67 -10.78 -24.66
N GLY A 182 0.24 -9.93 -25.60
CA GLY A 182 0.33 -8.48 -25.46
C GLY A 182 -0.43 -7.96 -24.25
N MET A 183 -1.67 -8.42 -24.04
CA MET A 183 -2.48 -8.07 -22.88
C MET A 183 -1.87 -8.57 -21.57
N ALA A 184 -1.31 -9.78 -21.54
CA ALA A 184 -0.61 -10.33 -20.36
C ALA A 184 0.61 -9.47 -19.99
N THR A 185 1.36 -9.00 -20.98
CA THR A 185 2.49 -8.09 -20.78
C THR A 185 2.04 -6.74 -20.21
N GLN A 186 0.94 -6.18 -20.73
CA GLN A 186 0.37 -4.93 -20.22
C GLN A 186 -0.14 -5.08 -18.77
N LEU A 187 -0.76 -6.21 -18.44
CA LEU A 187 -1.24 -6.50 -17.09
C LEU A 187 -0.08 -6.60 -16.09
N ALA A 188 1.03 -7.24 -16.48
CA ALA A 188 2.23 -7.29 -15.66
C ALA A 188 2.80 -5.90 -15.40
N ALA A 189 2.89 -5.05 -16.44
CA ALA A 189 3.37 -3.67 -16.30
C ALA A 189 2.48 -2.83 -15.37
N LEU A 190 1.15 -2.97 -15.48
CA LEU A 190 0.20 -2.26 -14.61
C LEU A 190 0.31 -2.72 -13.15
N THR A 191 0.51 -4.03 -12.94
CA THR A 191 0.72 -4.60 -11.60
C THR A 191 1.98 -4.02 -10.95
N SER A 192 3.08 -3.93 -11.69
CA SER A 192 4.31 -3.29 -11.20
C SER A 192 4.13 -1.80 -10.90
N ALA A 193 3.39 -1.06 -11.72
CA ALA A 193 3.08 0.35 -11.46
C ALA A 193 2.24 0.54 -10.19
N SER A 194 1.28 -0.35 -9.94
CA SER A 194 0.49 -0.33 -8.69
C SER A 194 1.37 -0.56 -7.47
N GLN A 195 2.29 -1.53 -7.53
CA GLN A 195 3.22 -1.81 -6.44
C GLN A 195 4.18 -0.63 -6.15
N ASP A 196 4.62 0.08 -7.20
CA ASP A 196 5.41 1.32 -7.05
C ASP A 196 4.59 2.42 -6.35
N HIS A 197 3.34 2.62 -6.79
CA HIS A 197 2.45 3.58 -6.16
C HIS A 197 2.17 3.28 -4.69
N ASP A 198 1.93 2.02 -4.33
CA ASP A 198 1.74 1.59 -2.93
C ASP A 198 2.98 1.87 -2.08
N THR A 199 4.17 1.63 -2.64
CA THR A 199 5.45 1.91 -1.96
C THR A 199 5.66 3.42 -1.74
N ARG A 200 5.31 4.24 -2.74
CA ARG A 200 5.36 5.71 -2.63
C ARG A 200 4.37 6.23 -1.60
N LEU A 201 3.15 5.69 -1.55
CA LEU A 201 2.14 6.08 -0.58
C LEU A 201 2.61 5.77 0.85
N ALA A 202 3.13 4.58 1.09
CA ALA A 202 3.68 4.20 2.39
C ALA A 202 4.86 5.11 2.83
N THR A 203 5.66 5.58 1.88
CA THR A 203 6.74 6.53 2.16
C THR A 203 6.21 7.90 2.57
N ILE A 204 5.18 8.39 1.86
CA ILE A 204 4.54 9.67 2.17
C ILE A 204 3.85 9.62 3.53
N GLU A 205 3.08 8.56 3.81
CA GLU A 205 2.39 8.37 5.09
C GLU A 205 3.37 8.35 6.27
N ASN A 206 4.53 7.69 6.12
CA ASN A 206 5.59 7.73 7.13
C ASN A 206 6.22 9.12 7.29
N SER A 207 6.39 9.87 6.19
CA SER A 207 6.92 11.24 6.27
C SER A 207 5.94 12.22 6.92
N GLU A 208 4.63 12.08 6.69
CA GLU A 208 3.62 12.88 7.37
C GLU A 208 3.50 12.52 8.85
N LEU A 209 3.65 11.24 9.22
CA LEU A 209 3.63 10.83 10.62
C LEU A 209 4.80 11.44 11.40
N LEU A 210 6.01 11.43 10.81
CA LEU A 210 7.18 12.09 11.41
C LEU A 210 6.99 13.61 11.49
N ALA A 211 6.36 14.24 10.50
CA ALA A 211 6.06 15.67 10.53
C ALA A 211 4.96 16.05 11.54
N ARG A 212 4.07 15.13 11.90
CA ARG A 212 3.01 15.36 12.90
C ARG A 212 3.48 15.18 14.34
N GLU A 213 4.56 14.45 14.56
CA GLU A 213 5.24 14.40 15.87
C GLU A 213 6.19 15.60 16.07
N ASP A 214 6.61 16.27 15.00
CA ASP A 214 7.37 17.52 15.08
C ASP A 214 6.45 18.74 15.27
N PHE A 215 6.62 19.40 16.41
CA PHE A 215 5.97 20.61 16.93
C PHE A 215 5.98 21.86 15.99
N VAL A 216 6.49 21.73 14.77
CA VAL A 216 6.74 22.84 13.84
C VAL A 216 5.46 23.37 13.20
N VAL A 217 4.42 22.56 13.03
CA VAL A 217 3.17 22.98 12.37
C VAL A 217 2.38 23.99 13.21
N ASP A 218 2.38 23.84 14.54
CA ASP A 218 1.68 24.77 15.45
C ASP A 218 2.45 26.08 15.67
N LEU A 219 3.74 26.13 15.33
CA LEU A 219 4.55 27.35 15.41
C LEU A 219 4.30 28.31 14.24
N ASP A 220 3.66 27.87 13.15
CA ASP A 220 3.45 28.66 11.92
C ASP A 220 2.62 29.94 12.16
N GLU A 221 1.71 29.92 13.14
CA GLU A 221 0.93 31.11 13.53
C GLU A 221 1.80 32.20 14.20
N PHE A 222 2.90 31.79 14.85
CA PHE A 222 3.71 32.68 15.67
C PHE A 222 5.08 33.00 15.05
N LEU A 223 5.57 32.19 14.10
CA LEU A 223 6.94 32.22 13.61
C LEU A 223 7.02 32.52 12.11
N GLU A 224 7.54 33.69 11.73
CA GLU A 224 7.74 34.10 10.34
C GLU A 224 9.23 34.15 9.97
N LEU A 225 9.62 33.53 8.84
CA LEU A 225 10.96 33.66 8.26
C LEU A 225 10.97 34.62 7.07
N HIS A 226 11.48 35.84 7.27
CA HIS A 226 11.70 36.84 6.21
C HIS A 226 13.07 36.62 5.58
N ARG A 227 13.14 35.82 4.50
CA ARG A 227 14.42 35.50 3.81
C ARG A 227 15.11 36.72 3.19
N THR A 228 14.31 37.69 2.76
CA THR A 228 14.75 39.03 2.39
C THR A 228 14.22 40.00 3.45
N PRO A 229 15.09 40.69 4.19
CA PRO A 229 14.64 41.62 5.23
C PRO A 229 13.72 42.68 4.59
N PRO A 230 12.56 42.98 5.20
CA PRO A 230 11.67 44.00 4.66
C PRO A 230 12.36 45.36 4.66
N ALA A 231 12.00 46.23 3.71
CA ALA A 231 12.70 47.48 3.41
C ALA A 231 12.74 48.48 4.58
N ASP A 232 11.93 48.26 5.62
CA ASP A 232 11.86 49.03 6.86
C ASP A 232 12.84 48.56 7.95
N THR A 233 13.52 47.42 7.74
CA THR A 233 14.50 46.87 8.70
C THR A 233 15.93 47.21 8.27
N ALA A 234 16.69 47.88 9.13
CA ALA A 234 18.12 48.16 8.93
C ALA A 234 19.02 46.92 9.20
N VAL A 235 18.46 45.71 9.20
CA VAL A 235 19.13 44.46 9.56
C VAL A 235 19.53 43.72 8.27
N GLN A 236 20.78 43.26 8.20
CA GLN A 236 21.26 42.47 7.07
C GLN A 236 20.92 41.00 7.25
N GLY A 237 20.47 40.35 6.17
CA GLY A 237 20.21 38.90 6.12
C GLY A 237 18.79 38.50 6.54
N PRO A 238 18.50 37.18 6.56
CA PRO A 238 17.18 36.66 6.93
C PRO A 238 16.78 37.01 8.36
N ILE A 239 15.49 37.26 8.58
CA ILE A 239 14.92 37.55 9.90
C ILE A 239 13.96 36.43 10.29
N LEU A 240 14.19 35.83 11.46
CA LEU A 240 13.20 35.01 12.14
C LEU A 240 12.42 35.90 13.10
N ARG A 241 11.10 36.02 12.92
CA ARG A 241 10.22 36.91 13.67
C ARG A 241 9.20 36.10 14.45
N LEU A 242 9.07 36.41 15.75
CA LEU A 242 8.03 35.90 16.62
C LEU A 242 6.94 36.97 16.78
N THR A 243 5.68 36.65 16.45
CA THR A 243 4.52 37.54 16.57
C THR A 243 3.46 36.87 17.43
N GLY A 244 2.82 37.59 18.35
CA GLY A 244 1.68 37.06 19.13
C GLY A 244 2.03 36.05 20.24
N ALA A 245 3.32 35.74 20.46
CA ALA A 245 3.78 34.79 21.47
C ALA A 245 4.92 35.35 22.33
N ASN A 246 5.04 34.83 23.56
CA ASN A 246 6.18 35.05 24.43
C ASN A 246 7.30 34.05 24.10
N PHE A 247 8.56 34.50 24.12
CA PHE A 247 9.72 33.62 24.01
C PHE A 247 10.23 33.28 25.41
N GLN A 248 10.21 32.00 25.76
CA GLN A 248 10.70 31.49 27.04
C GLN A 248 11.77 30.44 26.80
N ILE A 249 12.94 30.61 27.42
CA ILE A 249 13.97 29.59 27.49
C ILE A 249 13.92 28.99 28.90
N ILE A 250 13.71 27.68 28.98
CA ILE A 250 13.75 26.91 30.22
C ILE A 250 14.98 26.00 30.22
N ASN A 251 15.45 25.63 31.40
CA ASN A 251 16.50 24.62 31.54
C ASN A 251 15.94 23.21 31.32
N ALA A 252 16.82 22.24 31.07
CA ALA A 252 16.45 20.85 30.79
C ALA A 252 15.88 20.13 32.02
N ALA A 253 16.23 20.57 33.23
CA ALA A 253 15.73 20.00 34.48
C ALA A 253 14.61 20.86 35.07
N GLN A 254 13.51 20.25 35.53
CA GLN A 254 12.55 20.93 36.42
C GLN A 254 13.16 21.24 37.82
N ASP A 255 14.39 20.80 38.07
CA ASP A 255 15.20 21.19 39.22
C ASP A 255 16.00 22.46 38.87
N GLN A 256 15.70 23.55 39.56
CA GLN A 256 16.36 24.85 39.37
C GLN A 256 17.59 25.05 40.28
N THR A 257 18.02 24.03 41.03
CA THR A 257 19.03 24.21 42.08
C THR A 257 20.47 24.03 41.61
N THR A 258 20.72 23.39 40.46
CA THR A 258 22.07 23.12 39.93
C THR A 258 22.24 23.73 38.53
N PRO A 259 23.31 24.51 38.28
CA PRO A 259 23.63 24.97 36.93
C PRO A 259 23.92 23.77 36.02
N ASP A 260 23.17 23.65 34.91
CA ASP A 260 23.26 22.55 33.95
C ASP A 260 23.72 22.99 32.55
N GLY A 261 24.10 24.26 32.39
CA GLY A 261 24.50 24.85 31.11
C GLY A 261 23.35 25.22 30.16
N THR A 262 22.10 24.86 30.48
CA THR A 262 20.94 25.10 29.62
C THR A 262 20.15 26.35 30.08
N GLY A 263 19.11 26.77 29.34
CA GLY A 263 18.32 27.94 29.76
C GLY A 263 18.98 29.30 29.51
N ASN A 264 20.06 29.38 28.73
CA ASN A 264 20.74 30.63 28.39
C ASN A 264 20.20 31.24 27.09
N LEU A 265 20.15 32.57 27.00
CA LEU A 265 20.03 33.29 25.72
C LEU A 265 21.44 33.68 25.27
N VAL A 266 21.90 33.09 24.16
CA VAL A 266 23.24 33.36 23.60
C VAL A 266 23.10 34.02 22.23
N VAL A 267 23.63 35.24 22.09
CA VAL A 267 23.59 36.03 20.85
C VAL A 267 25.01 36.22 20.32
N GLY A 268 25.35 35.50 19.24
CA GLY A 268 26.71 35.44 18.67
C GLY A 268 27.44 34.14 19.01
N PHE A 269 28.74 34.08 18.72
CA PHE A 269 29.57 32.89 18.96
C PHE A 269 30.43 33.03 20.22
N ALA A 270 30.26 32.12 21.19
CA ALA A 270 31.13 32.00 22.35
C ALA A 270 32.43 31.26 21.98
N GLN A 271 33.36 31.96 21.34
CA GLN A 271 34.75 31.49 21.21
C GLN A 271 35.44 31.42 22.60
N ALA A 272 36.54 30.69 22.74
CA ALA A 272 37.30 30.72 23.98
C ALA A 272 37.98 32.08 24.18
N ARG A 273 38.11 32.56 25.43
CA ARG A 273 38.82 33.82 25.72
C ARG A 273 40.29 33.72 25.32
N GLU A 274 40.78 34.65 24.52
CA GLU A 274 42.23 34.81 24.25
C GLU A 274 42.94 35.58 25.38
N ARG A 275 42.63 35.27 26.65
CA ARG A 275 43.15 35.97 27.83
C ARG A 275 43.53 34.98 28.93
N SER A 276 44.04 35.51 30.05
CA SER A 276 44.32 34.78 31.29
C SER A 276 43.12 33.94 31.70
N GLU A 277 43.42 32.69 32.02
CA GLU A 277 42.50 31.73 32.62
C GLU A 277 41.90 32.33 33.90
N VAL A 278 40.65 31.96 34.16
CA VAL A 278 39.93 32.35 35.37
C VAL A 278 39.37 31.10 36.01
N CYS A 279 39.19 31.14 37.33
CA CYS A 279 38.56 30.03 38.03
C CYS A 279 37.07 29.95 37.67
N SER A 280 36.54 28.73 37.54
CA SER A 280 35.11 28.49 37.36
C SER A 280 34.27 28.92 38.57
N MET A 281 34.92 29.23 39.71
CA MET A 281 34.30 29.80 40.90
C MET A 281 35.14 30.98 41.44
N GLY A 282 34.47 32.11 41.68
CA GLY A 282 35.13 33.41 41.66
C GLY A 282 35.88 34.00 42.87
N PRO A 283 36.12 33.40 44.05
CA PRO A 283 37.05 34.06 44.96
C PRO A 283 38.52 33.74 44.62
N PHE A 284 38.80 32.69 43.83
CA PHE A 284 40.17 32.25 43.55
C PHE A 284 40.76 33.01 42.35
N ASP A 285 41.85 33.74 42.60
CA ASP A 285 42.60 34.50 41.61
C ASP A 285 43.84 33.75 41.09
N ASN A 286 44.05 32.51 41.55
CA ASN A 286 45.15 31.66 41.15
C ASN A 286 44.70 30.21 40.91
N GLN A 287 45.45 29.52 40.05
CA GLN A 287 45.16 28.16 39.63
C GLN A 287 45.22 27.15 40.78
N VAL A 288 46.21 27.28 41.66
CA VAL A 288 46.46 26.30 42.74
C VAL A 288 45.27 26.23 43.68
N ASP A 289 44.80 27.37 44.16
CA ASP A 289 43.67 27.43 45.09
C ASP A 289 42.36 27.04 44.40
N CYS A 290 42.18 27.44 43.14
CA CYS A 290 41.02 27.06 42.33
C CYS A 290 40.90 25.53 42.18
N GLU A 291 41.98 24.88 41.74
CA GLU A 291 42.00 23.44 41.50
C GLU A 291 41.99 22.63 42.80
N ALA A 292 42.59 23.13 43.88
CA ALA A 292 42.57 22.48 45.19
C ALA A 292 41.14 22.32 45.73
N GLU A 293 40.25 23.27 45.43
CA GLU A 293 38.83 23.26 45.81
C GLU A 293 37.95 22.52 44.77
N GLY A 294 38.57 21.86 43.79
CA GLY A 294 37.88 21.07 42.77
C GLY A 294 37.22 21.89 41.66
N HIS A 295 37.61 23.16 41.53
CA HIS A 295 37.14 24.03 40.44
C HIS A 295 38.07 23.93 39.21
N ILE A 296 37.60 24.47 38.10
CA ILE A 296 38.30 24.40 36.82
C ILE A 296 38.97 25.75 36.57
N TRP A 297 40.27 25.74 36.34
CA TRP A 297 41.02 26.90 35.87
C TRP A 297 41.11 26.84 34.34
N ALA A 298 40.40 27.73 33.65
CA ALA A 298 40.35 27.69 32.19
C ALA A 298 40.05 29.08 31.59
N GLN A 299 40.36 29.22 30.31
CA GLN A 299 40.10 30.45 29.55
C GLN A 299 38.61 30.70 29.34
N ALA A 300 37.83 29.64 29.10
CA ALA A 300 36.39 29.73 28.84
C ALA A 300 35.62 28.80 29.76
N HIS A 301 34.54 29.33 30.34
CA HIS A 301 33.55 28.56 31.07
C HIS A 301 32.22 28.81 30.40
N ASN A 302 31.50 27.77 30.00
CA ASN A 302 30.16 27.87 29.39
C ASN A 302 29.17 26.91 30.09
N SER A 303 29.39 26.67 31.39
CA SER A 303 28.64 25.70 32.21
C SER A 303 27.50 26.33 33.01
N GLY A 304 27.41 27.66 33.08
CA GLY A 304 26.33 28.36 33.76
C GLY A 304 24.99 28.25 33.02
N SER A 305 23.87 28.41 33.74
CA SER A 305 22.50 28.43 33.19
C SER A 305 21.82 29.78 33.44
N HIS A 306 20.71 30.08 32.74
CA HIS A 306 19.92 31.30 32.97
C HIS A 306 20.68 32.64 32.77
N ASN A 307 21.66 32.66 31.87
CA ASN A 307 22.44 33.85 31.55
C ASN A 307 21.98 34.48 30.22
N ILE A 308 22.18 35.79 30.12
CA ILE A 308 22.13 36.51 28.84
C ILE A 308 23.57 36.75 28.40
N VAL A 309 23.94 36.15 27.27
CA VAL A 309 25.30 36.13 26.74
C VAL A 309 25.29 36.79 25.38
N GLY A 310 26.18 37.76 25.17
CA GLY A 310 26.27 38.47 23.91
C GLY A 310 27.66 38.99 23.60
N GLY A 311 28.01 39.00 22.31
CA GLY A 311 29.34 39.42 21.85
C GLY A 311 30.31 38.24 21.72
N GLU A 312 31.60 38.53 21.69
CA GLU A 312 32.65 37.55 21.41
C GLU A 312 33.34 37.10 22.70
N GLN A 313 33.67 35.81 22.77
CA GLN A 313 34.55 35.27 23.80
C GLN A 313 34.07 35.51 25.26
N ALA A 314 32.76 35.44 25.51
CA ALA A 314 32.24 35.51 26.88
C ALA A 314 32.54 34.22 27.67
N ALA A 315 32.74 34.34 28.99
CA ALA A 315 32.81 33.21 29.91
C ALA A 315 31.80 33.37 31.05
N TYR A 316 31.07 32.30 31.35
CA TYR A 316 30.07 32.21 32.40
C TYR A 316 30.01 30.80 33.01
N SER A 317 30.07 30.70 34.33
CA SER A 317 30.07 29.41 35.05
C SER A 317 28.94 29.25 36.06
N GLN A 318 28.11 30.28 36.24
CA GLN A 318 27.08 30.36 37.29
C GLN A 318 25.74 30.85 36.73
N THR A 319 24.76 31.09 37.60
CA THR A 319 23.38 31.38 37.17
C THR A 319 22.94 32.83 37.33
N GLY A 320 22.03 33.25 36.44
CA GLY A 320 21.31 34.52 36.55
C GLY A 320 22.14 35.76 36.23
N GLY A 321 23.21 35.61 35.46
CA GLY A 321 24.11 36.70 35.08
C GLY A 321 23.86 37.25 33.68
N ILE A 322 24.52 38.37 33.40
CA ILE A 322 24.54 39.02 32.09
C ILE A 322 26.00 39.22 31.72
N VAL A 323 26.41 38.77 30.54
CA VAL A 323 27.79 38.96 30.05
C VAL A 323 27.75 39.37 28.59
N LEU A 324 28.03 40.65 28.36
CA LEU A 324 27.99 41.28 27.04
C LEU A 324 29.35 41.90 26.72
N GLY A 325 29.73 41.98 25.44
CA GLY A 325 30.97 42.61 24.99
C GLY A 325 32.02 41.59 24.55
N GLY A 326 33.30 41.94 24.65
CA GLY A 326 34.41 41.08 24.23
C GLY A 326 35.20 40.53 25.42
N GLN A 327 35.48 39.23 25.45
CA GLN A 327 36.37 38.62 26.46
C GLN A 327 35.97 38.83 27.93
N ASN A 328 34.71 39.13 28.20
CA ASN A 328 34.19 39.37 29.54
C ASN A 328 33.87 38.05 30.26
N ALA A 329 33.97 38.04 31.59
CA ALA A 329 33.75 36.85 32.39
C ALA A 329 32.87 37.12 33.62
N ILE A 330 31.92 36.23 33.88
CA ILE A 330 31.08 36.18 35.08
C ILE A 330 31.22 34.81 35.75
N THR A 331 31.73 34.73 36.99
CA THR A 331 32.05 33.43 37.62
C THR A 331 31.36 33.19 38.96
N ARG A 332 30.35 34.03 39.28
CA ARG A 332 29.53 33.95 40.51
C ARG A 332 28.06 34.19 40.21
N LEU A 333 27.23 33.77 41.18
CA LEU A 333 25.77 33.91 41.14
C LEU A 333 25.37 35.37 40.91
N ARG A 334 24.53 35.60 39.89
CA ARG A 334 23.95 36.91 39.55
C ARG A 334 24.99 38.01 39.29
N ALA A 335 26.20 37.62 38.89
CA ALA A 335 27.23 38.57 38.46
C ALA A 335 26.91 39.13 37.07
N GLY A 336 27.32 40.37 36.81
CA GLY A 336 26.99 41.06 35.57
C GLY A 336 28.15 41.84 34.97
N VAL A 337 28.37 41.66 33.67
CA VAL A 337 29.20 42.54 32.84
C VAL A 337 28.36 43.03 31.67
N LEU A 338 28.04 44.32 31.64
CA LEU A 338 27.09 44.87 30.66
C LEU A 338 27.74 45.25 29.31
N SER A 339 29.04 45.48 29.27
CA SER A 339 29.76 45.87 28.05
C SER A 339 31.28 45.82 28.23
N GLY A 340 32.01 46.33 27.24
CA GLY A 340 33.44 46.55 27.31
C GLY A 340 34.26 45.32 26.94
N PHE A 341 35.54 45.35 27.31
CA PHE A 341 36.50 44.34 26.91
C PHE A 341 37.32 43.80 28.08
N GLY A 342 37.31 42.48 28.26
CA GLY A 342 38.17 41.79 29.22
C GLY A 342 37.83 42.05 30.69
N ASN A 343 36.61 42.45 31.02
CA ASN A 343 36.17 42.66 32.41
C ASN A 343 35.87 41.32 33.11
N LEU A 344 36.03 41.29 34.43
CA LEU A 344 35.75 40.11 35.28
C LEU A 344 34.84 40.50 36.45
N ALA A 345 33.68 39.87 36.55
CA ALA A 345 32.83 39.93 37.73
C ALA A 345 32.80 38.55 38.41
N SER A 346 33.53 38.43 39.52
CA SER A 346 33.80 37.16 40.21
C SER A 346 33.35 37.16 41.69
N GLY A 347 32.59 38.17 42.12
CA GLY A 347 31.91 38.22 43.41
C GLY A 347 30.41 37.91 43.26
N VAL A 348 29.75 37.45 44.33
CA VAL A 348 28.30 37.22 44.30
C VAL A 348 27.58 38.54 44.09
N GLN A 349 26.69 38.62 43.08
CA GLN A 349 26.01 39.87 42.68
C GLN A 349 26.95 41.03 42.34
N SER A 350 28.22 40.75 41.99
CA SER A 350 29.13 41.81 41.57
C SER A 350 28.80 42.30 40.16
N SER A 351 29.17 43.54 39.87
CA SER A 351 28.84 44.16 38.58
C SER A 351 29.99 44.97 38.00
N VAL A 352 30.17 44.86 36.69
CA VAL A 352 30.99 45.76 35.89
C VAL A 352 30.14 46.34 34.77
N SER A 353 29.90 47.65 34.77
CA SER A 353 29.02 48.22 33.73
C SER A 353 29.73 48.34 32.38
N GLY A 354 31.06 48.46 32.36
CA GLY A 354 31.84 48.42 31.13
C GLY A 354 33.30 48.80 31.31
N GLY A 355 33.91 49.36 30.24
CA GLY A 355 35.33 49.71 30.23
C GLY A 355 36.22 48.53 29.86
N GLN A 356 37.48 48.58 30.27
CA GLN A 356 38.51 47.64 29.85
C GLN A 356 39.26 47.06 31.05
N LEU A 357 39.35 45.73 31.13
CA LEU A 357 40.13 45.01 32.16
C LEU A 357 39.75 45.35 33.62
N ASN A 358 38.50 45.68 33.90
CA ASN A 358 38.06 45.92 35.27
C ASN A 358 37.71 44.61 35.99
N THR A 359 37.93 44.55 37.30
CA THR A 359 37.65 43.39 38.14
C THR A 359 36.72 43.77 39.30
N ALA A 360 35.59 43.09 39.45
CA ALA A 360 34.69 43.19 40.60
C ALA A 360 34.60 41.81 41.27
N SER A 361 35.49 41.54 42.22
CA SER A 361 35.64 40.21 42.86
C SER A 361 35.03 40.13 44.25
N GLY A 362 34.78 41.26 44.91
CA GLY A 362 34.08 41.28 46.19
C GLY A 362 32.58 41.02 46.03
N ASP A 363 31.94 40.44 47.04
CA ASP A 363 30.48 40.24 47.04
C ASP A 363 29.76 41.59 47.02
N VAL A 364 28.79 41.75 46.12
CA VAL A 364 28.04 42.98 45.90
C VAL A 364 28.95 44.17 45.52
N SER A 365 30.17 43.89 45.03
CA SER A 365 31.07 44.94 44.55
C SER A 365 30.64 45.49 43.20
N SER A 366 31.11 46.70 42.87
CA SER A 366 30.81 47.31 41.58
C SER A 366 31.99 48.09 41.00
N VAL A 367 32.19 47.96 39.69
CA VAL A 367 33.04 48.86 38.91
C VAL A 367 32.21 49.46 37.78
N SER A 368 31.96 50.77 37.81
CA SER A 368 31.06 51.37 36.82
C SER A 368 31.72 51.44 35.43
N ALA A 369 32.97 51.90 35.33
CA ALA A 369 33.70 52.00 34.07
C ALA A 369 35.21 52.15 34.32
N GLY A 370 35.97 52.50 33.26
CA GLY A 370 37.39 52.81 33.36
C GLY A 370 38.27 51.72 32.78
N SER A 371 39.56 51.77 33.12
CA SER A 371 40.56 50.82 32.66
C SER A 371 41.36 50.25 33.82
N GLY A 372 41.38 48.93 33.98
CA GLY A 372 42.22 48.24 34.96
C GLY A 372 41.90 48.55 36.42
N SER A 373 40.63 48.84 36.74
CA SER A 373 40.21 49.10 38.13
C SER A 373 39.71 47.84 38.83
N ALA A 374 39.88 47.76 40.15
CA ALA A 374 39.55 46.58 40.95
C ALA A 374 38.70 46.93 42.19
N ALA A 375 37.55 46.28 42.34
CA ALA A 375 36.70 46.33 43.52
C ALA A 375 36.70 44.93 44.18
N ASN A 376 37.63 44.71 45.11
CA ASN A 376 37.92 43.39 45.67
C ASN A 376 37.19 43.13 47.01
N GLY A 377 36.87 44.19 47.75
CA GLY A 377 36.18 44.07 49.03
C GLY A 377 34.68 43.83 48.87
N SER A 378 34.04 43.17 49.84
CA SER A 378 32.58 43.08 49.88
C SER A 378 31.96 44.47 49.97
N LEU A 379 30.91 44.77 49.20
CA LEU A 379 30.29 46.10 49.11
C LEU A 379 31.26 47.22 48.65
N SER A 380 32.43 46.87 48.10
CA SER A 380 33.37 47.86 47.58
C SER A 380 32.90 48.45 46.25
N SER A 381 33.35 49.67 45.93
CA SER A 381 32.97 50.33 44.69
C SER A 381 34.10 51.13 44.07
N VAL A 382 34.19 51.06 42.74
CA VAL A 382 35.02 51.96 41.94
C VAL A 382 34.16 52.59 40.85
N SER A 383 33.94 53.90 40.92
CA SER A 383 33.05 54.57 39.96
C SER A 383 33.68 54.79 38.58
N GLY A 384 35.01 54.70 38.45
CA GLY A 384 35.68 54.89 37.16
C GLY A 384 37.19 55.14 37.27
N GLY A 385 37.79 55.61 36.18
CA GLY A 385 39.20 56.02 36.14
C GLY A 385 40.16 54.92 35.66
N VAL A 386 41.43 55.04 36.00
CA VAL A 386 42.49 54.13 35.53
C VAL A 386 43.25 53.56 36.72
N GLY A 387 43.29 52.24 36.86
CA GLY A 387 44.12 51.59 37.88
C GLY A 387 43.69 51.84 39.33
N ASN A 388 42.40 52.10 39.59
CA ASN A 388 41.92 52.36 40.95
C ASN A 388 41.59 51.04 41.67
N THR A 389 41.86 50.96 42.97
CA THR A 389 41.66 49.73 43.77
C THR A 389 40.89 50.01 45.05
N ALA A 390 39.80 49.29 45.29
CA ALA A 390 39.04 49.28 46.54
C ALA A 390 39.11 47.86 47.13
N SER A 391 39.97 47.64 48.14
CA SER A 391 40.39 46.29 48.54
C SER A 391 39.52 45.63 49.61
N GLU A 392 38.97 46.43 50.53
CA GLU A 392 38.35 45.93 51.75
C GLU A 392 36.86 46.23 51.83
N THR A 393 36.18 45.62 52.81
CA THR A 393 34.72 45.74 52.93
C THR A 393 34.27 47.20 53.04
N GLY A 394 33.37 47.62 52.16
CA GLY A 394 32.82 48.97 52.09
C GLY A 394 33.81 50.06 51.64
N SER A 395 34.99 49.68 51.15
CA SER A 395 35.96 50.64 50.59
C SER A 395 35.46 51.23 49.27
N SER A 396 35.82 52.47 48.97
CA SER A 396 35.34 53.13 47.74
C SER A 396 36.38 54.04 47.09
N VAL A 397 36.40 54.05 45.76
CA VAL A 397 37.16 55.02 44.97
C VAL A 397 36.25 55.66 43.93
N SER A 398 36.01 56.97 44.04
CA SER A 398 35.08 57.65 43.12
C SER A 398 35.68 57.91 41.72
N GLY A 399 37.00 57.76 41.55
CA GLY A 399 37.65 57.89 40.25
C GLY A 399 39.13 58.27 40.34
N GLY A 400 39.64 58.89 39.28
CA GLY A 400 41.04 59.32 39.18
C GLY A 400 41.97 58.23 38.64
N ARG A 401 43.26 58.30 38.96
CA ARG A 401 44.27 57.36 38.49
C ARG A 401 45.07 56.78 39.66
N GLU A 402 45.22 55.45 39.69
CA GLU A 402 46.11 54.77 40.65
C GLU A 402 45.77 55.06 42.13
N ASN A 403 44.50 55.30 42.45
CA ASN A 403 44.06 55.51 43.82
C ASN A 403 43.72 54.19 44.51
N THR A 404 44.03 54.07 45.80
CA THR A 404 43.84 52.86 46.59
C THR A 404 43.07 53.15 47.89
N ALA A 405 41.92 52.51 48.08
CA ALA A 405 41.21 52.46 49.35
C ALA A 405 41.34 51.03 49.91
N SER A 406 42.28 50.80 50.83
CA SER A 406 42.74 49.45 51.20
C SER A 406 42.25 48.95 52.56
N SER A 407 41.39 49.69 53.25
CA SER A 407 40.90 49.33 54.60
C SER A 407 39.38 49.41 54.73
N PHE A 408 38.84 48.82 55.80
CA PHE A 408 37.40 48.78 56.08
C PHE A 408 36.79 50.18 56.04
N TYR A 409 35.81 50.40 55.16
CA TYR A 409 35.12 51.68 54.96
C TYR A 409 36.04 52.87 54.62
N SER A 410 37.23 52.61 54.08
CA SER A 410 38.11 53.66 53.57
C SER A 410 37.58 54.25 52.27
N SER A 411 37.87 55.52 51.98
CA SER A 411 37.43 56.15 50.74
C SER A 411 38.47 57.07 50.11
N VAL A 412 38.51 57.10 48.78
CA VAL A 412 39.28 58.07 48.00
C VAL A 412 38.37 58.70 46.95
N ASN A 413 38.12 60.00 47.07
CA ASN A 413 37.19 60.70 46.17
C ASN A 413 37.77 60.92 44.76
N GLY A 414 39.09 60.80 44.58
CA GLY A 414 39.73 60.93 43.27
C GLY A 414 41.19 61.39 43.38
N GLY A 415 41.70 62.00 42.31
CA GLY A 415 43.10 62.43 42.22
C GLY A 415 44.02 61.39 41.61
N THR A 416 45.32 61.45 41.89
CA THR A 416 46.32 60.52 41.35
C THR A 416 47.20 59.92 42.45
N GLY A 417 47.27 58.60 42.56
CA GLY A 417 48.21 57.95 43.47
C GLY A 417 47.91 58.18 44.96
N ASN A 418 46.65 58.33 45.34
CA ASN A 418 46.26 58.52 46.73
C ASN A 418 45.93 57.19 47.42
N THR A 419 46.26 57.03 48.69
CA THR A 419 46.06 55.81 49.48
C THR A 419 45.31 56.11 50.78
N ALA A 420 44.16 55.48 50.99
CA ALA A 420 43.42 55.47 52.25
C ALA A 420 43.53 54.07 52.88
N SER A 421 44.47 53.87 53.80
CA SER A 421 44.80 52.58 54.43
C SER A 421 44.36 52.46 55.89
N GLY A 422 43.90 53.56 56.51
CA GLY A 422 43.25 53.53 57.82
C GLY A 422 41.79 53.09 57.76
N SER A 423 41.29 52.40 58.78
CA SER A 423 39.86 52.05 58.80
C SER A 423 39.00 53.31 58.91
N ARG A 424 37.95 53.44 58.09
CA ARG A 424 37.12 54.64 57.97
C ARG A 424 37.91 55.91 57.60
N SER A 425 39.11 55.75 57.02
CA SER A 425 39.89 56.89 56.54
C SER A 425 39.33 57.45 55.24
N THR A 426 39.60 58.72 54.96
CA THR A 426 39.14 59.38 53.74
C THR A 426 40.22 60.26 53.15
N VAL A 427 40.50 60.09 51.86
CA VAL A 427 41.27 61.05 51.07
C VAL A 427 40.34 61.81 50.14
N SER A 428 40.26 63.12 50.34
CA SER A 428 39.38 63.98 49.53
C SER A 428 39.86 64.15 48.09
N GLY A 429 41.15 63.87 47.83
CA GLY A 429 41.78 63.92 46.52
C GLY A 429 43.16 64.58 46.56
N GLY A 430 43.66 64.94 45.38
CA GLY A 430 45.02 65.47 45.20
C GLY A 430 45.96 64.46 44.56
N SER A 431 47.26 64.54 44.84
CA SER A 431 48.26 63.64 44.27
C SER A 431 49.20 63.10 45.34
N GLY A 432 49.38 61.78 45.41
CA GLY A 432 50.35 61.15 46.31
C GLY A 432 50.01 61.25 47.80
N CYS A 433 48.73 61.37 48.15
CA CYS A 433 48.31 61.51 49.55
C CYS A 433 48.10 60.15 50.21
N GLU A 434 48.74 59.88 51.34
CA GLU A 434 48.53 58.67 52.14
C GLU A 434 47.91 58.99 53.51
N VAL A 435 46.92 58.20 53.92
CA VAL A 435 46.22 58.32 55.22
C VAL A 435 46.03 56.92 55.80
N ASP A 436 46.77 56.60 56.85
CA ASP A 436 46.81 55.27 57.51
C ASP A 436 46.06 55.22 58.86
N LEU A 437 45.70 56.37 59.41
CA LEU A 437 45.03 56.46 60.71
C LEU A 437 43.56 56.04 60.63
N THR A 438 43.10 55.33 61.65
CA THR A 438 41.66 55.03 61.82
C THR A 438 40.86 56.32 62.00
N ASN A 439 39.80 56.49 61.22
CA ASN A 439 39.04 57.74 61.04
C ASN A 439 39.89 58.93 60.55
N GLY A 440 41.04 58.67 59.95
CA GLY A 440 41.92 59.70 59.39
C GLY A 440 41.28 60.40 58.19
N TRP A 441 41.61 61.68 58.00
CA TRP A 441 41.19 62.44 56.83
C TRP A 441 42.40 63.19 56.28
N GLY A 442 42.52 63.21 54.94
CA GLY A 442 43.60 63.92 54.26
C GLY A 442 43.17 64.52 52.92
N ALA A 443 43.90 65.54 52.49
CA ALA A 443 43.78 66.16 51.18
C ALA A 443 45.14 66.74 50.76
N ALA A 444 45.65 66.36 49.59
CA ALA A 444 47.03 66.71 49.19
C ALA A 444 47.26 68.22 49.02
N THR A 445 46.20 69.00 48.81
CA THR A 445 46.29 70.46 48.68
C THR A 445 46.45 71.18 50.02
N LEU A 446 46.29 70.50 51.15
CA LEU A 446 46.34 71.09 52.50
C LEU A 446 47.58 70.69 53.31
N GLY A 447 48.48 69.86 52.76
CA GLY A 447 49.69 69.40 53.46
C GLY A 447 49.44 68.35 54.55
N ASP A 448 48.20 67.87 54.67
CA ASP A 448 47.75 66.87 55.65
C ASP A 448 48.05 65.41 55.23
N CYS A 449 48.90 65.23 54.22
CA CYS A 449 49.28 63.92 53.68
C CYS A 449 50.73 63.62 54.05
N GLN A 450 51.01 62.43 54.59
CA GLN A 450 52.37 61.95 54.85
C GLN A 450 52.60 60.62 54.16
#